data_AF-A0A3N5VCC5-F1
#
_entry.id   AF-A0A3N5VCC5-F1
#
_cell.length_a   1.000
_cell.length_b   1.000
_cell.length_c   1.000
_cell.angle_alpha   90.00
_cell.angle_beta   90.00
_cell.angle_gamma   90.00
#
_symmetry.space_group_name_H-M   'P 1'
#
loop_
_entity.id
_entity.type
_entity.pdbx_description
1 polymer ?
#
loop_
_entity_poly.entity_id
_entity_poly.type
_entity_poly.pdbx_seq_one_letter_code
_entity_poly.pdbx_strand_id
1 'polypeptide(L)' 'MDINVCTGEWMNSLMSRMSNAADGDCFYLPTDMHLHAFYLLKEAVFADKNFKVEVRQESQA' A
#
# COMPACT_ATOMS: atom_id res chain seq x y z
N MET A 1 11.67 -2.87 4.13
CA MET A 1 10.88 -2.65 5.35
C MET A 1 9.42 -3.02 5.07
N ASP A 2 8.73 -3.41 6.13
CA ASP A 2 7.34 -3.87 6.11
C ASP A 2 6.40 -2.71 6.47
N ILE A 3 5.54 -2.30 5.55
CA ILE A 3 4.63 -1.17 5.69
C ILE A 3 3.21 -1.70 5.86
N ASN A 4 2.68 -1.64 7.08
CA ASN A 4 1.31 -2.06 7.35
C ASN A 4 0.34 -0.88 7.15
N VAL A 5 -0.75 -1.13 6.42
CA VAL A 5 -1.84 -0.18 6.18
C VAL A 5 -3.06 -0.67 6.95
N CYS A 6 -3.66 0.20 7.76
CA CYS A 6 -4.87 -0.13 8.52
C CYS A 6 -6.12 0.33 7.75
N THR A 7 -7.29 -0.22 8.09
CA THR A 7 -8.55 0.04 7.38
C THR A 7 -9.03 1.50 7.42
N GLY A 8 -8.50 2.32 8.33
CA GLY A 8 -8.74 3.78 8.37
C GLY A 8 -7.73 4.62 7.57
N GLU A 9 -6.66 4.00 7.07
CA GLU A 9 -5.61 4.67 6.31
C GLU A 9 -5.85 4.51 4.81
N TRP A 10 -6.42 5.55 4.21
CA TRP A 10 -6.84 5.52 2.81
C TRP A 10 -5.86 6.24 1.87
N MET A 11 -6.34 6.81 0.77
CA MET A 11 -5.50 7.35 -0.31
C MET A 11 -4.42 8.35 0.15
N ASN A 12 -4.72 9.31 1.03
CA ASN A 12 -3.73 10.29 1.47
C ASN A 12 -2.61 9.66 2.31
N SER A 13 -2.96 8.82 3.27
CA SER A 13 -1.99 8.08 4.09
C SER A 13 -1.16 7.12 3.23
N LEU A 14 -1.80 6.40 2.32
CA LEU A 14 -1.15 5.46 1.41
C LEU A 14 -0.16 6.16 0.47
N MET A 15 -0.56 7.29 -0.11
CA MET A 15 0.31 8.12 -0.94
C MET A 15 1.53 8.63 -0.17
N SER A 16 1.32 9.11 1.06
CA SER A 16 2.42 9.54 1.94
C SER A 16 3.39 8.40 2.25
N ARG A 17 2.87 7.21 2.55
CA ARG A 17 3.67 6.00 2.79
C ARG A 17 4.46 5.58 1.55
N MET A 18 3.85 5.58 0.37
CA MET A 18 4.53 5.30 -0.92
C MET A 18 5.60 6.33 -1.27
N SER A 19 5.36 7.60 -0.95
CA SER A 19 6.33 8.66 -1.19
C SER A 19 7.62 8.42 -0.38
N ASN A 20 7.45 8.04 0.89
CA ASN A 20 8.55 7.75 1.81
C ASN A 20 9.14 6.33 1.64
N ALA A 21 8.42 5.41 1.00
CA ALA A 21 8.88 4.04 0.76
C ALA A 21 9.98 3.99 -0.29
N ALA A 22 10.92 3.08 -0.05
CA ALA A 22 12.00 2.73 -0.94
C ALA A 22 11.60 1.60 -1.90
N ASP A 23 12.42 1.41 -2.93
CA ASP A 23 12.29 0.28 -3.83
C ASP A 23 12.50 -1.05 -3.06
N GLY A 24 11.62 -2.02 -3.29
CA GLY A 24 11.61 -3.31 -2.60
C GLY A 24 10.84 -3.36 -1.27
N ASP A 25 10.31 -2.23 -0.77
CA ASP A 25 9.42 -2.23 0.41
C ASP A 25 8.11 -2.98 0.14
N CYS A 26 7.59 -3.65 1.18
CA CYS A 26 6.37 -4.45 1.10
C CYS A 26 5.20 -3.77 1.82
N PHE A 27 4.09 -3.57 1.12
CA PHE A 27 2.87 -3.00 1.66
C PHE A 27 1.87 -4.10 2.01
N TYR A 28 1.53 -4.21 3.29
CA TYR A 28 0.45 -5.07 3.75
C TYR A 28 -0.85 -4.30 3.82
N LEU A 29 -1.79 -4.68 2.98
CA LEU A 29 -3.06 -4.00 2.81
C LEU A 29 -4.17 -4.82 3.48
N PRO A 30 -5.12 -4.16 4.17
CA PRO A 30 -6.11 -4.86 4.98
C PRO A 30 -7.27 -5.40 4.14
N THR A 31 -7.53 -4.80 2.98
CA THR A 31 -8.62 -5.20 2.07
C THR A 31 -8.24 -5.01 0.61
N ASP A 32 -8.93 -5.70 -0.30
CA ASP A 32 -8.80 -5.54 -1.75
C ASP A 32 -9.09 -4.12 -2.23
N MET A 33 -9.92 -3.37 -1.50
CA MET A 33 -10.16 -1.95 -1.81
C MET A 33 -8.89 -1.12 -1.65
N HIS A 34 -8.07 -1.37 -0.62
CA HIS A 34 -6.79 -0.71 -0.45
C HIS A 34 -5.79 -1.15 -1.53
N LEU A 35 -5.85 -2.41 -1.95
CA LEU A 35 -5.05 -2.91 -3.07
C LEU A 35 -5.37 -2.19 -4.37
N HIS A 36 -6.65 -1.95 -4.64
CA HIS A 36 -7.04 -1.20 -5.81
C HIS A 36 -6.53 0.26 -5.75
N ALA A 37 -6.70 0.93 -4.61
CA ALA A 37 -6.16 2.27 -4.40
C ALA A 37 -4.63 2.33 -4.52
N PHE A 38 -3.93 1.28 -4.04
CA PHE A 38 -2.48 1.13 -4.18
C PHE A 38 -2.06 1.09 -5.65
N TYR A 39 -2.71 0.26 -6.48
CA TYR A 39 -2.36 0.18 -7.90
C TYR A 39 -2.64 1.49 -8.63
N LEU A 40 -3.77 2.15 -8.37
CA LEU A 40 -4.05 3.47 -8.94
C LEU A 40 -2.95 4.49 -8.63
N LEU A 41 -2.49 4.55 -7.37
CA LEU A 41 -1.41 5.46 -6.97
C LEU A 41 -0.06 5.05 -7.56
N LYS A 42 0.22 3.74 -7.63
CA LYS A 42 1.43 3.21 -8.26
C LYS A 42 1.49 3.59 -9.72
N GLU A 43 0.43 3.36 -10.49
CA GLU A 43 0.37 3.69 -11.91
C GLU A 43 0.40 5.21 -12.16
N ALA A 44 -0.27 5.99 -11.32
CA ALA A 44 -0.36 7.44 -11.51
C ALA A 44 0.89 8.22 -11.09
N VAL A 45 1.57 7.83 -10.00
CA VAL A 45 2.61 8.65 -9.35
C VAL A 45 3.92 7.91 -9.15
N PHE A 46 3.88 6.58 -8.96
CA PHE A 46 5.06 5.80 -8.55
C PHE A 46 5.38 4.65 -9.52
N ALA A 47 5.12 4.86 -10.82
CA ALA A 47 5.24 3.80 -11.83
C ALA A 47 6.66 3.25 -11.95
N ASP A 48 7.66 4.08 -11.65
CA ASP A 48 9.08 3.75 -11.66
C ASP A 48 9.56 3.00 -10.41
N LYS A 49 8.77 3.01 -9.32
CA LYS A 49 9.13 2.36 -8.05
C LYS A 49 8.62 0.92 -7.99
N ASN A 50 9.50 -0.02 -7.64
CA ASN A 50 9.19 -1.43 -7.45
C ASN A 50 8.80 -1.72 -6.01
N PHE A 51 7.56 -1.40 -5.67
CA PHE A 51 6.96 -1.86 -4.42
C PHE A 51 6.47 -3.30 -4.52
N LYS A 52 6.57 -4.02 -3.41
CA LYS A 52 5.85 -5.27 -3.15
C LYS A 52 4.54 -4.95 -2.44
N VAL A 53 3.51 -5.73 -2.69
CA VAL A 53 2.19 -5.53 -2.06
C VAL A 53 1.55 -6.89 -1.79
N GLU A 54 0.99 -7.03 -0.59
CA GLU A 54 0.28 -8.23 -0.16
C GLU A 54 -0.99 -7.83 0.57
N VAL A 55 -2.12 -8.46 0.24
CA VAL A 55 -3.35 -8.29 1.01
C VAL A 55 -3.31 -9.24 2.18
N ARG A 56 -3.18 -8.69 3.38
CA ARG A 56 -3.39 -9.41 4.62
C ARG A 56 -4.70 -8.93 5.18
N GLN A 57 -5.76 -9.67 4.86
CA GLN A 57 -7.01 -9.50 5.57
C GLN A 57 -6.68 -9.60 7.06
N GLU A 58 -6.99 -8.56 7.82
CA GLU A 58 -7.03 -8.65 9.27
C GLU A 58 -8.13 -9.66 9.58
N SER A 59 -7.79 -10.95 9.52
CA SER A 59 -8.65 -12.04 9.92
C SER A 59 -8.99 -11.75 11.38
N GLN A 60 -10.23 -11.34 11.58
CA GLN A 60 -10.83 -11.13 12.89
C GLN A 60 -10.49 -12.34 13.77
N ALA A 61 -9.82 -12.07 14.88
CA ALA A 61 -9.71 -13.01 16.00
C ALA A 61 -11.09 -13.26 16.61
#